data_AF-A0AA41SMS4-F1
#
_entry.id   AF-A0AA41SMS4-F1
#
_cell.length_a   1.000
_cell.length_b   1.000
_cell.length_c   1.000
_cell.angle_alpha   90.00
_cell.angle_beta   90.00
_cell.angle_gamma   90.00
#
_symmetry.space_group_name_H-M   'P 1'
#
loop_
_entity.id
_entity.type
_entity.pdbx_description
1 polymer ?
#
loop_
_entity_poly.entity_id
_entity_poly.type
_entity_poly.pdbx_seq_one_letter_code
_entity_poly.pdbx_strand_id
1 'polypeptide(L)'
;MKIGEHRLDPKKLIGFTLSIAISATFLALTAFYSLHGEILQVFVSAFFSWNSYLLSHYSVTGKIVDGGDNTESTVPKRKLELPGLVLGTSLVALGIIVGGRAIAAENLLQTVFAAFIFWTGYITAHFSTTRELV
;
A
#
# COMPACT_ATOMS: atom_id res chain seq x y z
N MET A 1 -38.10 -10.59 9.59
CA MET A 1 -36.84 -10.01 9.08
C MET A 1 -35.72 -10.99 9.35
N LYS A 2 -35.35 -11.84 8.36
CA LYS A 2 -34.24 -12.79 8.50
C LYS A 2 -32.96 -12.02 8.21
N ILE A 3 -32.22 -11.67 9.25
CA ILE A 3 -30.82 -11.24 9.11
C ILE A 3 -30.09 -12.51 8.66
N GLY A 4 -29.72 -12.58 7.38
CA GLY A 4 -28.98 -13.71 6.84
C GLY A 4 -27.70 -13.87 7.63
N GLU A 5 -27.52 -15.02 8.26
CA GLU A 5 -26.26 -15.39 8.90
C GLU A 5 -25.18 -15.56 7.81
N HIS A 6 -24.62 -14.47 7.31
CA HIS A 6 -23.30 -14.50 6.70
C HIS A 6 -22.28 -14.70 7.83
N ARG A 7 -22.18 -15.92 8.35
CA ARG A 7 -21.06 -16.31 9.20
C ARG A 7 -19.80 -16.14 8.36
N LEU A 8 -18.95 -15.19 8.74
CA LEU A 8 -17.59 -15.09 8.22
C LEU A 8 -16.90 -16.44 8.45
N ASP A 9 -16.38 -17.03 7.38
CA ASP A 9 -15.59 -18.26 7.45
C ASP A 9 -14.50 -18.08 8.53
N PRO A 10 -14.46 -18.93 9.58
CA PRO A 10 -13.47 -18.81 10.65
C PRO A 10 -12.04 -18.72 10.14
N LYS A 11 -11.73 -19.35 9.00
CA LYS A 11 -10.41 -19.27 8.37
C LYS A 11 -10.10 -17.87 7.86
N LYS A 12 -11.08 -17.19 7.24
CA LYS A 12 -10.95 -15.81 6.77
C LYS A 12 -10.78 -14.86 7.95
N LEU A 13 -11.53 -15.06 9.04
CA LEU A 13 -11.42 -14.25 10.24
C LEU A 13 -10.04 -14.39 10.92
N ILE A 14 -9.51 -15.62 10.99
CA ILE A 14 -8.15 -15.87 11.50
C ILE A 14 -7.11 -15.20 10.59
N GLY A 15 -7.22 -15.37 9.27
CA GLY A 15 -6.32 -14.75 8.30
C GLY A 15 -6.31 -13.22 8.41
N PHE A 16 -7.49 -12.61 8.49
CA PHE A 16 -7.67 -11.18 8.73
C PHE A 16 -7.00 -10.74 10.04
N THR A 17 -7.34 -11.40 11.16
CA THR A 17 -6.84 -11.02 12.48
C THR A 17 -5.33 -11.11 12.58
N LEU A 18 -4.72 -12.15 12.01
CA LEU A 18 -3.27 -12.30 12.01
C LEU A 18 -2.59 -11.23 11.14
N SER A 19 -3.09 -11.01 9.93
CA SER A 19 -2.48 -10.06 9.00
C SER A 19 -2.66 -8.61 9.45
N ILE A 20 -3.79 -8.24 10.05
CA ILE A 20 -3.97 -6.89 10.62
C ILE A 20 -3.11 -6.68 11.86
N ALA A 21 -2.92 -7.70 12.70
CA ALA A 21 -2.02 -7.62 13.85
C ALA A 21 -0.57 -7.39 13.41
N ILE A 22 -0.11 -8.15 12.40
CA ILE A 22 1.22 -7.95 11.80
C ILE A 22 1.35 -6.54 11.23
N SER A 23 0.34 -6.06 10.49
CA SER A 23 0.33 -4.70 9.93
C SER A 23 0.47 -3.65 11.04
N ALA A 24 -0.31 -3.76 12.11
CA ALA A 24 -0.25 -2.84 13.25
C ALA A 24 1.14 -2.87 13.94
N THR A 25 1.73 -4.05 14.13
CA THR A 25 3.09 -4.18 14.70
C THR A 25 4.13 -3.46 13.84
N PHE A 26 4.10 -3.68 12.53
CA PHE A 26 5.06 -3.04 11.62
C PHE A 26 4.82 -1.55 11.46
N LEU A 27 3.57 -1.08 11.57
CA LEU A 27 3.27 0.34 11.64
C LEU A 27 3.87 0.98 12.90
N ALA A 28 3.74 0.32 14.05
CA ALA A 28 4.36 0.78 15.30
C ALA A 28 5.90 0.81 15.21
N LEU A 29 6.52 -0.20 14.58
CA LEU A 29 7.96 -0.21 14.29
C LEU A 29 8.36 0.95 13.37
N THR A 30 7.54 1.26 12.37
CA THR A 30 7.77 2.40 11.47
C THR A 30 7.83 3.72 12.25
N ALA A 31 6.87 3.93 13.15
CA ALA A 31 6.88 5.10 14.04
C ALA A 31 8.13 5.11 14.94
N PHE A 32 8.48 3.98 15.55
CA PHE A 32 9.66 3.85 16.39
C PHE A 32 10.96 4.19 15.64
N TYR A 33 11.20 3.59 14.48
CA TYR A 33 12.39 3.87 13.68
C TYR A 33 12.42 5.29 13.13
N SER A 34 11.25 5.87 12.83
CA SER A 34 11.13 7.26 12.40
C SER A 34 11.59 8.22 13.48
N LEU A 35 11.31 7.94 14.76
CA LEU A 35 11.77 8.76 15.89
C LEU A 35 13.30 8.73 16.06
N HIS A 36 13.97 7.68 15.55
CA HIS A 36 15.42 7.50 15.64
C HIS A 36 16.15 7.85 14.33
N GLY A 37 15.44 8.33 13.30
CA GLY A 37 16.04 8.66 12.01
C GLY A 37 16.55 7.45 11.21
N GLU A 38 16.08 6.24 11.52
CA GLU A 38 16.54 4.98 10.90
C GLU A 38 15.80 4.71 9.58
N ILE A 39 16.17 5.44 8.52
CA ILE A 39 15.42 5.49 7.24
C ILE A 39 15.22 4.10 6.60
N LEU A 40 16.24 3.23 6.61
CA LEU A 40 16.12 1.91 6.00
C LEU A 40 15.10 1.04 6.75
N GLN A 41 15.13 1.09 8.08
CA GLN A 41 14.24 0.35 8.95
C GLN A 41 12.80 0.88 8.84
N VAL A 42 12.62 2.20 8.76
CA VAL A 42 11.33 2.84 8.44
C VAL A 42 10.76 2.29 7.14
N PHE A 43 11.58 2.19 6.09
CA PHE A 43 11.12 1.68 4.80
C PHE A 43 10.74 0.19 4.88
N VAL A 44 11.60 -0.63 5.49
CA VAL A 44 11.35 -2.07 5.65
C VAL A 44 10.09 -2.32 6.47
N SER A 45 9.91 -1.63 7.59
CA SER A 45 8.74 -1.77 8.44
C SER A 45 7.48 -1.25 7.75
N ALA A 46 7.54 -0.12 7.04
CA ALA A 46 6.40 0.40 6.28
C ALA A 46 5.99 -0.57 5.16
N PHE A 47 6.95 -1.17 4.47
CA PHE A 47 6.70 -2.19 3.45
C PHE A 47 5.94 -3.40 4.02
N PHE A 48 6.40 -3.97 5.13
CA PHE A 48 5.71 -5.09 5.76
C PHE A 48 4.33 -4.70 6.31
N SER A 49 4.21 -3.51 6.91
CA SER A 49 2.93 -2.96 7.37
C SER A 49 1.90 -2.91 6.24
N TRP A 50 2.30 -2.35 5.10
CA TRP A 50 1.45 -2.21 3.93
C TRP A 50 1.05 -3.56 3.33
N ASN A 51 2.00 -4.46 3.10
CA ASN A 51 1.70 -5.78 2.53
C ASN A 51 0.78 -6.61 3.44
N SER A 52 0.99 -6.55 4.76
CA SER A 52 0.10 -7.23 5.71
C SER A 52 -1.29 -6.62 5.74
N TYR A 53 -1.41 -5.29 5.60
CA TYR A 53 -2.71 -4.64 5.41
C TYR A 53 -3.41 -5.11 4.12
N LEU A 54 -2.71 -5.18 2.99
CA LEU A 54 -3.29 -5.66 1.73
C LEU A 54 -3.80 -7.11 1.84
N LEU A 55 -3.05 -7.98 2.52
CA LEU A 55 -3.48 -9.36 2.79
C LEU A 55 -4.73 -9.40 3.68
N SER A 56 -4.76 -8.57 4.73
CA SER A 56 -5.90 -8.42 5.61
C SER A 56 -7.13 -7.96 4.85
N HIS A 57 -6.99 -6.91 4.04
CA HIS A 57 -8.03 -6.38 3.19
C HIS A 57 -8.56 -7.44 2.23
N TYR A 58 -7.67 -8.09 1.46
CA TYR A 58 -8.03 -9.15 0.52
C TYR A 58 -8.76 -10.33 1.19
N SER A 59 -8.38 -10.70 2.40
CA SER A 59 -9.03 -11.82 3.12
C SER A 59 -10.52 -11.57 3.39
N VAL A 60 -10.92 -10.29 3.52
CA VAL A 60 -12.30 -9.87 3.79
C VAL A 60 -13.04 -9.52 2.51
N THR A 61 -12.41 -8.74 1.63
CA THR A 61 -13.07 -8.14 0.46
C THR A 61 -12.89 -8.95 -0.82
N GLY A 62 -11.92 -9.86 -0.86
CA GLY A 62 -11.46 -10.52 -2.10
C GLY A 62 -10.74 -9.57 -3.06
N LYS A 63 -10.36 -8.37 -2.61
CA LYS A 63 -9.71 -7.33 -3.42
C LYS A 63 -8.42 -6.85 -2.75
N ILE A 64 -7.37 -6.60 -3.54
CA ILE A 64 -6.07 -6.14 -3.01
C ILE A 64 -6.11 -4.64 -2.76
N VAL A 65 -6.71 -3.86 -3.66
CA VAL A 65 -6.89 -2.41 -3.55
C VAL A 65 -8.38 -2.07 -3.77
N ASP A 66 -8.89 -1.04 -3.10
CA ASP A 66 -10.19 -0.44 -3.42
C ASP A 66 -10.04 0.43 -4.68
N GLY A 67 -10.40 -0.15 -5.83
CA GLY A 67 -10.64 0.57 -7.08
C GLY A 67 -12.15 0.74 -7.27
N GLY A 68 -12.54 1.85 -7.90
CA GLY A 68 -13.93 2.25 -8.15
C GLY A 68 -14.83 1.15 -8.70
N ASP A 69 -16.11 1.28 -8.38
CA ASP A 69 -17.28 0.46 -8.73
C ASP A 69 -17.09 -1.06 -8.88
N ASN A 70 -17.48 -1.78 -7.80
CA ASN A 70 -18.21 -3.05 -7.70
C ASN A 70 -17.95 -4.27 -8.63
N THR A 71 -17.08 -4.23 -9.64
CA THR A 71 -16.87 -5.37 -10.57
C THR A 71 -15.42 -5.60 -11.02
N GLU A 72 -14.49 -4.68 -10.73
CA GLU A 72 -13.11 -4.84 -11.17
C GLU A 72 -12.23 -5.50 -10.09
N SER A 73 -11.71 -6.69 -10.43
CA SER A 73 -10.65 -7.35 -9.68
C SER A 73 -9.37 -6.53 -9.88
N THR A 74 -8.73 -6.13 -8.77
CA THR A 74 -7.45 -5.41 -8.75
C THR A 74 -6.24 -6.30 -9.02
N VAL A 75 -6.46 -7.56 -9.38
CA VAL A 75 -5.44 -8.42 -9.99
C VAL A 75 -5.36 -8.02 -11.46
N PRO A 76 -4.18 -7.62 -11.99
CA PRO A 76 -4.04 -7.27 -13.40
C PRO A 76 -4.56 -8.43 -14.27
N LYS A 77 -5.67 -8.20 -14.95
CA LYS A 77 -6.36 -9.20 -15.78
C LYS A 77 -5.64 -9.36 -17.12
N ARG A 78 -4.88 -8.35 -17.54
CA ARG A 78 -4.15 -8.33 -18.82
C ARG A 78 -2.65 -8.18 -18.58
N LYS A 79 -1.86 -8.90 -19.38
CA LYS A 79 -0.37 -8.80 -19.36
C LYS A 79 0.16 -7.38 -19.58
N LEU A 80 -0.65 -6.47 -20.12
CA LEU A 80 -0.32 -5.07 -20.37
C LEU A 80 -0.54 -4.15 -19.17
N GLU A 81 -1.22 -4.61 -18.11
CA GLU A 81 -1.46 -3.82 -16.88
C GLU A 81 -0.30 -3.98 -15.89
N LEU A 82 0.40 -5.12 -15.94
CA LEU A 82 1.53 -5.43 -15.07
C LEU A 82 2.72 -4.46 -15.20
N PRO A 83 3.17 -4.03 -16.40
CA PRO A 83 4.28 -3.09 -16.52
C PRO A 83 3.99 -1.73 -15.89
N GLY A 84 2.77 -1.20 -16.09
CA GLY A 84 2.35 0.07 -15.50
C GLY A 84 2.27 0.02 -13.98
N LEU A 85 1.73 -1.08 -13.45
CA LEU A 85 1.68 -1.35 -12.01
C LEU A 85 3.10 -1.42 -11.42
N VAL A 86 3.98 -2.23 -12.02
CA VAL A 86 5.36 -2.40 -11.54
C VAL A 86 6.14 -1.08 -11.60
N LEU A 87 6.04 -0.33 -12.70
CA LEU A 87 6.69 0.97 -12.83
C LEU A 87 6.15 1.99 -11.83
N GLY A 88 4.83 2.09 -11.70
CA GLY A 88 4.18 3.02 -10.77
C GLY A 88 4.53 2.71 -9.32
N THR A 89 4.45 1.45 -8.89
CA THR A 89 4.84 1.04 -7.53
C THR A 89 6.34 1.28 -7.26
N SER A 90 7.20 1.07 -8.27
CA SER A 90 8.64 1.36 -8.14
C SER A 90 8.90 2.85 -7.93
N LEU A 91 8.17 3.72 -8.64
CA LEU A 91 8.26 5.17 -8.46
C LEU A 91 7.72 5.61 -7.09
N VAL A 92 6.61 5.03 -6.62
CA VAL A 92 6.10 5.30 -5.26
C VAL A 92 7.17 4.98 -4.21
N ALA A 93 7.77 3.77 -4.30
CA ALA A 93 8.84 3.36 -3.40
C ALA A 93 10.04 4.31 -3.46
N LEU A 94 10.45 4.73 -4.67
CA LEU A 94 11.54 5.68 -4.87
C LEU A 94 11.21 7.05 -4.24
N GLY A 95 9.99 7.56 -4.43
CA GLY A 95 9.52 8.81 -3.83
C GLY A 95 9.59 8.77 -2.30
N ILE A 96 9.23 7.65 -1.67
CA ILE A 96 9.36 7.46 -0.21
C ILE A 96 10.83 7.49 0.21
N ILE A 97 11.72 6.77 -0.48
CA ILE A 97 13.15 6.71 -0.14
C ILE A 97 13.81 8.09 -0.26
N VAL A 98 13.58 8.78 -1.37
CA VAL A 98 14.13 10.12 -1.61
C VAL A 98 13.52 11.11 -0.61
N GLY A 99 12.21 11.03 -0.38
CA GLY A 99 11.47 11.90 0.54
C GLY A 99 11.94 11.75 1.98
N GLY A 100 12.11 10.53 2.47
CA GLY A 100 12.62 10.26 3.82
C GLY A 100 14.01 10.86 4.05
N ARG A 101 14.92 10.74 3.07
CA ARG A 101 16.25 11.38 3.14
C ARG A 101 16.17 12.91 3.07
N ALA A 102 15.31 13.44 2.21
CA ALA A 102 15.14 14.88 2.04
C ALA A 102 14.56 15.54 3.30
N ILE A 103 13.57 14.91 3.93
CA ILE A 103 12.96 15.36 5.19
C ILE A 103 14.00 15.33 6.31
N ALA A 104 14.76 14.24 6.45
CA ALA A 104 15.82 14.13 7.46
C ALA A 104 16.93 15.17 7.28
N ALA A 105 17.15 15.65 6.04
CA ALA A 105 18.11 16.70 5.71
C ALA A 105 17.50 18.12 5.74
N GLU A 106 16.24 18.27 6.15
CA GLU A 106 15.48 19.54 6.15
C GLU A 106 15.49 20.26 4.79
N ASN A 107 15.59 19.50 3.70
CA ASN A 107 15.71 20.04 2.34
C ASN A 107 14.35 20.09 1.66
N LEU A 108 13.71 21.27 1.69
CA LEU A 108 12.39 21.48 1.11
C LEU A 108 12.33 21.15 -0.39
N LEU A 109 13.33 21.56 -1.17
CA LEU A 109 13.34 21.34 -2.61
C LEU A 109 13.37 19.84 -2.96
N GLN A 110 14.22 19.08 -2.30
CA GLN A 110 14.27 17.63 -2.47
C GLN A 110 13.00 16.94 -1.98
N THR A 111 12.37 17.46 -0.93
CA THR A 111 11.09 16.94 -0.41
C THR A 111 9.96 17.14 -1.42
N VAL A 112 9.88 18.33 -2.02
CA VAL A 112 8.91 18.61 -3.10
C VAL A 112 9.17 17.70 -4.31
N PHE A 113 10.43 17.53 -4.71
CA PHE A 113 10.78 16.64 -5.81
C PHE A 113 10.41 15.17 -5.52
N ALA A 114 10.67 14.70 -4.29
CA ALA A 114 10.27 13.37 -3.86
C ALA A 114 8.75 13.16 -3.88
N ALA A 115 7.99 14.18 -3.46
CA ALA A 115 6.53 14.17 -3.56
C ALA A 115 6.05 14.06 -5.01
N PHE A 116 6.67 14.78 -5.95
CA PHE A 116 6.36 14.63 -7.38
C PHE A 116 6.60 13.21 -7.88
N ILE A 117 7.73 12.59 -7.50
CA ILE A 117 8.03 11.19 -7.86
C ILE A 117 6.96 10.26 -7.30
N PHE A 118 6.61 10.43 -6.02
CA PHE A 118 5.60 9.63 -5.34
C PHE A 118 4.24 9.71 -6.04
N TRP A 119 3.74 10.92 -6.28
CA TRP A 119 2.44 11.14 -6.91
C TRP A 119 2.41 10.63 -8.36
N THR A 120 3.50 10.83 -9.11
CA THR A 120 3.62 10.28 -10.47
C THR A 120 3.54 8.75 -10.45
N GLY A 121 4.23 8.11 -9.51
CA GLY A 121 4.16 6.67 -9.32
C GLY A 121 2.76 6.19 -8.96
N TYR A 122 2.09 6.87 -8.04
CA TYR A 122 0.73 6.54 -7.61
C TYR A 122 -0.26 6.64 -8.77
N ILE A 123 -0.27 7.75 -9.50
CA ILE A 123 -1.14 7.96 -10.67
C ILE A 123 -0.87 6.89 -11.73
N THR A 124 0.41 6.58 -12.00
CA THR A 124 0.79 5.56 -13.00
C THR A 124 0.28 4.17 -12.60
N ALA A 125 0.51 3.78 -11.34
CA ALA A 125 0.04 2.49 -10.82
C ALA A 125 -1.49 2.43 -10.86
N HIS A 126 -2.17 3.46 -10.36
CA HIS A 126 -3.61 3.56 -10.31
C HIS A 126 -4.22 3.46 -11.71
N PHE A 127 -3.86 4.37 -12.63
CA PHE A 127 -4.37 4.39 -13.99
C PHE A 127 -4.10 3.08 -14.75
N SER A 128 -2.94 2.44 -14.51
CA SER A 128 -2.64 1.15 -15.14
C SER A 128 -3.61 0.05 -14.75
N THR A 129 -4.14 0.11 -13.52
CA THR A 129 -5.06 -0.89 -12.96
C THR A 129 -6.53 -0.53 -13.12
N THR A 130 -6.88 0.77 -13.10
CA THR A 130 -8.28 1.24 -13.10
C THR A 130 -8.72 1.89 -14.40
N ARG A 131 -7.77 2.32 -15.25
CA ARG A 131 -8.02 3.16 -16.45
C ARG A 131 -8.70 4.50 -16.15
N GLU A 132 -8.71 4.90 -14.89
CA GLU A 132 -9.27 6.16 -14.41
C GLU A 132 -8.15 7.05 -13.87
N LEU A 133 -8.29 8.36 -14.08
CA LEU A 133 -7.44 9.35 -13.41
C LEU A 133 -8.01 9.58 -12.01
N VAL A 134 -7.10 9.55 -11.02
CA VAL A 134 -7.36 9.74 -9.58
C VAL A 134 -8.21 10.97 -9.30
#